data_AF-A0A7D5M4Q2-F1
#
_entry.id   AF-A0A7D5M4Q2-F1
#
_cell.length_a   1.000
_cell.length_b   1.000
_cell.length_c   1.000
_cell.angle_alpha   90.00
_cell.angle_beta   90.00
_cell.angle_gamma   90.00
#
_symmetry.space_group_name_H-M   'P 1'
#
loop_
_entity.id
_entity.type
_entity.pdbx_description
1 polymer ?
#
loop_
_entity_poly.entity_id
_entity_poly.type
_entity_poly.pdbx_seq_one_letter_code
_entity_poly.pdbx_strand_id
1 'polypeptide(L)' 'MEIKVPPIKINRDDGLELRNRILSMSNEERKKLEINKSTLWYLKKNVMSKDKIKIYDKILEKLQNCRM' A
#
# COMPACT_ATOMS: atom_id res chain seq x y z
N MET A 1 39.26 5.45 -4.65
CA MET A 1 38.12 5.56 -5.59
C MET A 1 36.85 5.41 -4.78
N GLU A 2 36.11 6.51 -4.58
CA GLU A 2 34.81 6.48 -3.91
C GLU A 2 33.74 6.12 -4.93
N ILE A 3 33.09 4.97 -4.73
CA ILE A 3 31.98 4.54 -5.56
C ILE A 3 30.75 5.37 -5.15
N LYS A 4 30.48 6.45 -5.88
CA LYS A 4 29.24 7.24 -5.71
C LYS A 4 28.07 6.45 -6.30
N VAL A 5 27.38 5.68 -5.45
CA VAL A 5 26.12 5.03 -5.83
C VAL A 5 25.04 6.12 -5.87
N PRO A 6 24.44 6.43 -7.04
CA PRO A 6 23.36 7.41 -7.08
C PRO A 6 22.15 6.84 -6.30
N PRO A 7 21.44 7.66 -5.52
CA PRO A 7 20.22 7.21 -4.86
C PRO A 7 19.24 6.79 -5.95
N ILE A 8 18.90 5.50 -5.97
CA ILE A 8 17.93 4.94 -6.90
C ILE A 8 16.57 5.50 -6.50
N LYS A 9 16.17 6.63 -7.12
CA LYS A 9 14.82 7.18 -6.98
C LYS A 9 13.86 6.27 -7.74
N ILE A 10 13.28 5.32 -7.02
CA ILE A 10 12.17 4.53 -7.52
C ILE A 10 10.94 5.46 -7.54
N ASN A 11 10.73 6.18 -8.65
CA ASN A 11 9.51 6.94 -8.88
C ASN A 11 8.34 5.98 -8.91
N ARG A 12 7.59 5.93 -7.81
CA ARG A 12 6.33 5.20 -7.70
C ARG A 12 5.22 6.23 -7.70
N ASP A 13 4.28 6.04 -8.62
CA ASP A 13 3.08 6.86 -8.76
C ASP A 13 2.00 6.49 -7.71
N ASP A 14 2.16 5.33 -7.07
CA ASP A 14 1.31 4.93 -5.95
C ASP A 14 1.53 5.86 -4.76
N GLY A 15 0.50 6.62 -4.38
CA GLY A 15 0.55 7.58 -3.28
C GLY A 15 1.14 6.96 -2.00
N LEU A 16 2.23 7.56 -1.51
CA LEU A 16 2.92 7.17 -0.27
C LEU A 16 1.95 6.96 0.91
N GLU A 17 0.92 7.80 0.97
CA GLU A 17 -0.16 7.75 1.94
C GLU A 17 -0.92 6.41 1.93
N LEU A 18 -1.25 5.89 0.74
CA LEU A 18 -1.99 4.65 0.60
C LEU A 18 -1.18 3.44 1.09
N ARG A 19 0.14 3.44 0.83
CA ARG A 19 1.05 2.41 1.35
C ARG A 19 1.13 2.44 2.87
N ASN A 20 1.32 3.61 3.44
CA ASN A 20 1.37 3.78 4.90
C ASN A 20 0.05 3.33 5.54
N ARG A 21 -1.08 3.67 4.92
CA ARG A 21 -2.41 3.22 5.36
C ARG A 21 -2.55 1.70 5.32
N ILE A 22 -2.14 1.04 4.23
CA ILE A 22 -2.19 -0.43 4.12
C ILE A 22 -1.28 -1.09 5.16
N LEU A 23 -0.07 -0.56 5.38
CA LEU A 23 0.87 -1.09 6.37
C LEU A 23 0.34 -0.97 7.80
N SER A 24 -0.17 0.22 8.16
CA SER A 24 -0.74 0.52 9.47
C SER A 24 -2.15 -0.04 9.70
N MET A 25 -2.78 -0.65 8.69
CA MET A 25 -4.12 -1.20 8.82
C MET A 25 -4.16 -2.37 9.80
N SER A 26 -4.97 -2.20 10.85
CA SER A 26 -5.30 -3.20 11.86
C SER A 26 -6.39 -4.16 11.38
N ASN A 27 -6.53 -5.30 12.08
CA ASN A 27 -7.57 -6.29 11.76
C ASN A 27 -8.99 -5.75 11.92
N GLU A 28 -9.20 -4.80 12.84
CA GLU A 28 -10.49 -4.13 13.08
C GLU A 28 -10.85 -3.18 11.94
N GLU A 29 -9.92 -2.33 11.53
CA GLU A 29 -10.07 -1.43 10.37
C GLU A 29 -10.36 -2.22 9.10
N ARG A 30 -9.69 -3.35 8.90
CA ARG A 30 -9.98 -4.28 7.80
C ARG A 30 -11.43 -4.78 7.84
N LYS A 31 -11.94 -5.15 9.03
CA LYS A 31 -13.32 -5.62 9.20
C LYS A 31 -14.32 -4.51 8.91
N LYS A 32 -14.07 -3.28 9.39
CA LYS A 32 -14.93 -2.11 9.11
C LYS A 32 -15.02 -1.78 7.62
N LEU A 33 -13.91 -1.93 6.90
CA LEU A 33 -13.86 -1.72 5.45
C LEU A 33 -14.35 -2.93 4.65
N GLU A 34 -14.75 -4.02 5.32
CA GLU A 34 -15.14 -5.29 4.72
C GLU A 34 -14.12 -5.79 3.67
N ILE A 35 -12.83 -5.66 3.99
CA ILE A 35 -11.73 -6.16 3.17
C ILE A 35 -11.43 -7.59 3.61
N ASN A 36 -11.23 -8.53 2.69
CA ASN A 36 -10.86 -9.90 3.08
C ASN A 36 -9.44 -9.96 3.68
N LYS A 37 -9.19 -10.90 4.60
CA LYS A 37 -7.88 -11.16 5.19
C LYS A 37 -6.82 -11.44 4.12
N SER A 38 -7.16 -12.25 3.12
CA SER A 38 -6.26 -12.58 2.00
C SER A 38 -5.90 -11.34 1.18
N THR A 39 -6.88 -10.47 0.91
CA THR A 39 -6.67 -9.20 0.20
C THR A 39 -5.74 -8.27 0.97
N LEU A 40 -5.94 -8.10 2.29
CA LEU A 40 -5.04 -7.28 3.11
C LEU A 40 -3.61 -7.84 3.12
N TRP A 41 -3.47 -9.16 3.24
CA TRP A 41 -2.15 -9.81 3.21
C TRP A 41 -1.45 -9.61 1.87
N TYR A 42 -2.17 -9.78 0.75
CA TYR A 42 -1.64 -9.52 -0.58
C TYR A 42 -1.16 -8.07 -0.72
N LEU A 43 -1.97 -7.10 -0.29
CA LEU A 43 -1.60 -5.69 -0.33
C LEU A 43 -0.34 -5.42 0.50
N LYS A 44 -0.28 -5.89 1.77
CA LYS A 44 0.91 -5.72 2.62
C LYS A 44 2.15 -6.34 1.98
N LYS A 45 2.05 -7.56 1.43
CA LYS A 45 3.17 -8.25 0.77
C LYS A 45 3.70 -7.45 -0.42
N ASN A 46 2.83 -6.95 -1.30
CA ASN A 46 3.25 -6.20 -2.48
C ASN A 46 3.80 -4.80 -2.13
N VAL A 47 3.23 -4.14 -1.10
CA VAL A 47 3.76 -2.88 -0.57
C VAL A 47 5.21 -3.06 -0.09
N MET A 48 5.48 -4.12 0.67
CA MET A 48 6.83 -4.43 1.15
C MET A 48 7.78 -4.86 0.03
N SER A 49 7.30 -5.65 -0.94
CA SER A 49 8.09 -6.20 -2.05
C SER A 49 8.59 -5.13 -3.04
N LYS A 50 8.23 -3.85 -2.86
CA LYS A 50 8.69 -2.75 -3.73
C LYS A 50 8.21 -2.85 -5.19
N ASP A 51 7.40 -3.84 -5.53
CA ASP A 51 6.71 -3.98 -6.81
C ASP A 51 5.59 -2.95 -6.99
N LYS A 52 5.17 -2.75 -8.25
CA LYS A 52 3.95 -2.03 -8.60
C LYS A 52 2.76 -2.81 -8.04
N ILE A 53 1.96 -2.17 -7.20
CA ILE A 53 0.81 -2.84 -6.57
C ILE A 53 -0.38 -2.67 -7.48
N LYS A 54 -0.97 -3.78 -7.94
CA LYS A 54 -2.28 -3.72 -8.60
C LYS A 54 -3.37 -3.64 -7.54
N ILE A 55 -3.86 -2.43 -7.28
CA ILE A 55 -4.99 -2.19 -6.38
C ILE A 55 -6.24 -2.07 -7.25
N TYR A 56 -7.25 -2.87 -6.95
CA TYR A 56 -8.55 -2.79 -7.63
C TYR A 56 -9.32 -1.58 -7.12
N ASP A 57 -10.03 -0.88 -8.03
CA ASP A 57 -10.84 0.31 -7.70
C ASP A 57 -11.74 0.12 -6.49
N LYS A 58 -12.49 -0.98 -6.40
CA LYS A 58 -13.36 -1.26 -5.24
C LYS A 58 -12.61 -1.21 -3.90
N ILE A 59 -11.34 -1.63 -3.88
CA ILE A 59 -10.52 -1.61 -2.66
C ILE A 59 -9.89 -0.23 -2.48
N LEU A 60 -9.50 0.42 -3.57
CA LEU A 60 -8.99 1.79 -3.55
C LEU A 60 -10.04 2.76 -3.00
N GLU A 61 -11.27 2.68 -3.48
CA GLU A 61 -12.42 3.44 -3.00
C GLU A 61 -12.64 3.19 -1.52
N LYS A 62 -12.63 1.94 -1.04
CA LYS A 62 -12.74 1.64 0.41
C LYS A 62 -11.60 2.24 1.23
N LEU A 63 -10.39 2.28 0.67
CA LEU A 63 -9.21 2.87 1.31
C LEU A 63 -9.22 4.40 1.27
N GLN A 64 -9.92 5.02 0.31
CA GLN A 64 -10.00 6.48 0.14
C GLN A 64 -11.28 7.09 0.75
N ASN A 65 -12.39 6.35 0.80
CA ASN A 65 -13.70 6.82 1.31
C ASN A 65 -13.77 6.94 2.84
N CYS A 66 -12.69 6.67 3.56
CA CYS A 66 -12.57 7.17 4.92
C CYS A 66 -12.15 8.65 4.82
N ARG A 67 -13.04 9.47 4.26
CA ARG A 67 -13.03 10.91 4.46
C ARG A 67 -13.30 11.10 5.95
N MET A 68 -12.39 11.80 6.62
CA MET A 68 -12.63 12.37 7.96
C MET A 68 -13.92 13.17 7.96
#